data_AF-A0A497T370-F1
#
_entry.id   AF-A0A497T370-F1
#
_cell.length_a   1.000
_cell.length_b   1.000
_cell.length_c   1.000
_cell.angle_alpha   90.00
_cell.angle_beta   90.00
_cell.angle_gamma   90.00
#
_symmetry.space_group_name_H-M   'P 1'
#
loop_
_entity.id
_entity.type
_entity.pdbx_description
1 polymer ?
#
loop_
_entity_poly.entity_id
_entity_poly.type
_entity_poly.pdbx_seq_one_letter_code
_entity_poly.pdbx_strand_id
1 'polypeptide(L)'
;ENWVCSVWSECQPNGKQTRTCIDKNNCGTEENKPKETRDCVYVEKKTEQGEKEEEAPNATTTQPSVNITGLVIGNPSFWAGLIIILVGLGFIFYRKKKKK
;
A
#
# COMPACT_ATOMS: atom_id res chain seq x y z
N GLU A 1 -17.78 -21.89 -17.14
CA GLU A 1 -17.65 -21.11 -15.90
C GLU A 1 -16.93 -19.80 -16.18
N ASN A 2 -17.21 -18.74 -15.41
CA ASN A 2 -16.55 -17.44 -15.59
C ASN A 2 -15.97 -16.96 -14.26
N TRP A 3 -14.69 -17.23 -14.05
CA TRP A 3 -13.99 -16.93 -12.80
C TRP A 3 -13.30 -15.59 -12.84
N VAL A 4 -13.60 -14.75 -11.85
CA VAL A 4 -12.90 -13.49 -11.61
C VAL A 4 -12.11 -13.64 -10.32
N CYS A 5 -10.79 -13.46 -10.40
CA CYS A 5 -9.91 -13.60 -9.24
C CYS A 5 -9.35 -12.25 -8.79
N SER A 6 -9.13 -12.11 -7.48
CA SER A 6 -8.40 -11.00 -6.88
C SER A 6 -6.93 -11.03 -7.29
N VAL A 7 -6.22 -9.94 -6.97
CA VAL A 7 -4.76 -9.95 -6.95
C VAL A 7 -4.27 -10.98 -5.92
N TRP A 8 -3.06 -11.49 -6.16
CA TRP A 8 -2.39 -12.34 -5.18
C TRP A 8 -1.98 -11.52 -3.95
N SER A 9 -2.06 -12.15 -2.78
CA SER A 9 -1.53 -11.61 -1.53
C SER A 9 -0.01 -11.45 -1.62
N GLU A 10 0.57 -10.75 -0.65
CA GLU A 10 2.01 -10.82 -0.43
C GLU A 10 2.43 -12.27 -0.17
N CYS A 11 3.68 -12.58 -0.51
CA CYS A 11 4.26 -13.87 -0.18
C CYS A 11 4.39 -13.97 1.33
N GLN A 12 3.93 -15.07 1.91
CA GLN A 12 4.08 -15.34 3.34
C GLN A 12 5.41 -16.05 3.62
N PRO A 13 5.90 -16.04 4.87
CA PRO A 13 7.13 -16.74 5.27
C PRO A 13 7.16 -18.25 4.97
N ASN A 14 5.99 -18.87 4.83
CA ASN A 14 5.85 -20.27 4.40
C ASN A 14 6.08 -20.48 2.89
N GLY A 15 6.46 -19.44 2.15
CA GLY A 15 6.69 -19.46 0.71
C GLY A 15 5.41 -19.57 -0.12
N LYS A 16 4.25 -19.18 0.43
CA LYS A 16 2.96 -19.24 -0.28
C LYS A 16 2.26 -17.89 -0.31
N GLN A 17 1.54 -17.67 -1.40
CA GLN A 17 0.62 -16.54 -1.56
C GLN A 17 -0.74 -17.07 -1.99
N THR A 18 -1.79 -16.37 -1.59
CA THR A 18 -3.17 -16.76 -1.85
C THR A 18 -3.92 -15.68 -2.62
N ARG A 19 -5.03 -16.07 -3.26
CA ARG A 19 -6.00 -15.15 -3.87
C ARG A 19 -7.38 -15.76 -3.75
N THR A 20 -8.40 -14.97 -4.04
CA THR A 20 -9.80 -15.44 -4.06
C THR A 20 -10.35 -15.38 -5.48
N CYS A 21 -11.06 -16.43 -5.91
CA CYS A 21 -11.72 -16.52 -7.20
C CYS A 21 -13.23 -16.70 -7.01
N ILE A 22 -14.03 -15.87 -7.68
CA ILE A 22 -15.49 -15.88 -7.60
C ILE A 22 -16.05 -16.27 -8.96
N ASP A 23 -17.01 -17.19 -8.98
CA ASP A 23 -17.77 -17.53 -10.17
C ASP A 23 -18.81 -16.43 -10.44
N LYS A 24 -18.56 -15.61 -11.45
CA LYS A 24 -19.41 -14.48 -11.81
C LYS A 24 -20.78 -14.92 -12.34
N ASN A 25 -20.86 -16.12 -12.92
CA ASN A 25 -22.09 -16.63 -13.50
C ASN A 25 -22.83 -17.57 -12.54
N ASN A 26 -22.30 -17.79 -11.34
CA ASN A 26 -22.87 -18.63 -10.30
C ASN A 26 -23.34 -20.00 -10.81
N CYS A 27 -22.52 -20.59 -11.68
CA CYS A 27 -22.74 -21.90 -12.28
C CYS A 27 -22.75 -23.03 -11.23
N GLY A 28 -22.06 -22.83 -10.11
CA GLY A 28 -22.05 -23.79 -8.98
C GLY A 28 -21.16 -25.02 -9.22
N THR A 29 -20.33 -24.98 -10.26
CA THR A 29 -19.34 -26.02 -10.60
C THR A 29 -17.93 -25.45 -10.40
N GLU A 30 -16.94 -26.32 -10.14
CA GLU A 30 -15.54 -25.91 -9.90
C GLU A 30 -14.54 -26.43 -10.96
N GLU A 31 -15.02 -26.93 -12.11
CA GLU A 31 -14.18 -27.64 -13.08
C GLU A 31 -13.06 -26.78 -13.68
N ASN A 32 -13.32 -25.48 -13.87
CA ASN A 32 -12.39 -24.49 -14.38
C ASN A 32 -11.98 -23.47 -13.32
N LYS A 33 -12.20 -23.77 -12.02
CA LYS A 33 -11.81 -22.87 -10.94
C LYS A 33 -10.28 -22.70 -10.91
N PRO A 34 -9.75 -21.47 -11.05
CA PRO A 34 -8.31 -21.25 -10.99
C PRO A 34 -7.77 -21.54 -9.60
N LYS A 35 -6.49 -21.95 -9.52
CA LYS A 35 -5.82 -22.16 -8.23
C LYS A 35 -5.80 -20.87 -7.40
N GLU A 36 -6.14 -21.02 -6.13
CA GLU A 36 -6.17 -19.95 -5.13
C GLU A 36 -4.90 -19.88 -4.27
N THR A 37 -3.99 -20.86 -4.44
CA THR A 37 -2.70 -20.91 -3.74
C THR A 37 -1.58 -21.17 -4.74
N ARG A 38 -0.45 -20.48 -4.60
CA ARG A 38 0.79 -20.75 -5.34
C ARG A 38 2.02 -20.50 -4.48
N ASP A 39 3.13 -21.11 -4.88
CA ASP A 39 4.43 -20.88 -4.26
C ASP A 39 5.01 -19.52 -4.68
N CYS A 40 5.88 -18.98 -3.83
CA CYS A 40 6.54 -17.69 -4.00
C CYS A 40 7.80 -17.57 -3.14
N VAL A 41 8.62 -16.56 -3.44
CA VAL A 41 9.80 -16.22 -2.66
C VAL A 41 9.44 -15.15 -1.65
N TYR A 42 9.57 -15.46 -0.36
CA TYR A 42 9.36 -14.50 0.70
C TYR A 42 10.58 -13.58 0.82
N VAL A 43 10.34 -12.27 0.79
CA VAL A 43 11.38 -11.26 1.02
C VAL A 43 11.11 -10.67 2.39
N GLU A 44 11.94 -11.05 3.35
CA GLU A 44 11.93 -10.44 4.68
C GLU A 44 12.24 -8.95 4.54
N LYS A 45 11.26 -8.10 4.92
CA LYS A 45 11.54 -6.68 5.09
C LYS A 45 12.41 -6.56 6.32
N LYS A 46 13.72 -6.36 6.13
CA LYS A 46 14.61 -5.96 7.21
C LYS A 46 14.07 -4.65 7.77
N THR A 47 13.54 -4.70 8.98
CA THR A 47 13.12 -3.52 9.72
C THR A 47 14.35 -2.65 9.91
N GLU A 48 14.36 -1.45 9.33
CA GLU A 48 15.35 -0.43 9.65
C GLU A 48 15.12 0.02 11.11
N GLN A 49 15.74 -0.70 12.04
CA GLN A 49 15.95 -0.27 13.41
C GLN A 49 17.45 -0.13 13.62
N GLY A 50 17.91 1.11 13.54
CA GLY A 50 19.15 1.57 14.15
C GLY A 50 20.42 1.11 13.44
N GLU A 51 21.16 2.09 12.92
CA GLU A 51 22.60 2.05 12.77
C GLU A 51 23.27 1.26 13.92
N LYS A 52 23.77 0.06 13.59
CA LYS A 52 24.96 -0.47 14.25
C LYS A 52 25.78 -1.21 13.21
N GLU A 53 26.82 -0.52 12.81
CA GLU A 53 27.92 -0.94 11.98
C GLU A 53 28.67 -2.07 12.70
N GLU A 54 28.65 -3.28 12.12
CA GLU A 54 29.66 -4.31 12.39
C GLU A 54 29.91 -5.11 11.09
N GLU A 55 30.85 -4.54 10.35
CA GLU A 55 31.85 -5.09 9.43
C GLU A 55 31.73 -6.56 8.98
N ALA A 56 31.54 -6.74 7.67
CA ALA A 56 32.22 -7.80 6.91
C ALA A 56 32.83 -7.18 5.65
N PRO A 57 34.02 -7.64 5.21
CA PRO A 57 34.89 -6.88 4.33
C PRO A 57 34.46 -7.04 2.88
N ASN A 58 34.11 -5.96 2.18
CA ASN A 58 34.52 -5.82 0.78
C ASN A 58 34.27 -4.44 0.18
N ALA A 59 35.25 -4.02 -0.63
CA ALA A 59 35.14 -3.15 -1.79
C ALA A 59 34.81 -1.66 -1.57
N THR A 60 35.88 -0.89 -1.58
CA THR A 60 35.99 0.49 -2.07
C THR A 60 34.96 0.85 -3.15
N THR A 61 34.13 1.85 -2.87
CA THR A 61 33.56 2.73 -3.90
C THR A 61 33.46 4.13 -3.33
N THR A 62 34.38 4.99 -3.76
CA THR A 62 34.37 6.43 -3.53
C THR A 62 33.19 7.05 -4.28
N GLN A 63 32.27 7.72 -3.58
CA GLN A 63 31.42 8.76 -4.17
C GLN A 63 31.19 9.93 -3.20
N PRO A 64 31.12 11.18 -3.72
CA PRO A 64 31.21 12.40 -2.93
C PRO A 64 29.96 12.65 -2.10
N SER A 65 30.17 13.22 -0.91
CA SER A 65 29.14 13.69 0.01
C SER A 65 28.18 14.67 -0.67
N VAL A 66 26.92 14.28 -0.85
CA VAL A 66 25.85 15.22 -1.20
C VAL A 66 25.21 15.71 0.09
N ASN A 67 25.53 16.95 0.48
CA ASN A 67 24.90 17.65 1.60
C ASN A 67 23.47 18.10 1.21
N ILE A 68 22.47 17.24 1.38
CA ILE A 68 21.07 17.64 1.16
C ILE A 68 20.52 18.26 2.45
N THR A 69 20.77 19.55 2.62
CA THR A 69 19.99 20.40 3.55
C THR A 69 18.70 20.82 2.83
N GLY A 70 17.81 19.86 2.62
CA GLY A 70 16.53 20.06 1.92
C GLY A 70 15.36 19.78 2.84
N LEU A 71 14.64 20.83 3.24
CA LEU A 71 13.39 20.78 3.99
C LEU A 71 12.35 19.92 3.23
N VAL A 72 11.95 18.78 3.79
CA VAL A 72 10.89 17.93 3.23
C VAL A 72 9.56 18.65 3.39
N ILE A 73 9.12 19.37 2.36
CA ILE A 73 7.77 19.94 2.31
C ILE A 73 6.82 18.79 1.95
N GLY A 74 6.05 18.33 2.93
CA GLY A 74 5.07 17.26 2.77
C GLY A 74 4.10 17.50 1.62
N ASN A 75 3.77 16.41 0.92
CA ASN A 75 2.89 16.34 -0.23
C ASN A 75 1.60 17.20 -0.03
N PRO A 76 1.25 18.14 -0.93
CA PRO A 76 0.19 19.14 -0.73
C PRO A 76 -1.24 18.57 -0.66
N SER A 77 -1.40 17.26 -0.86
CA SER A 77 -2.69 16.56 -0.92
C SER A 77 -3.48 16.58 0.40
N PHE A 78 -2.82 16.82 1.54
CA PHE A 78 -3.50 16.84 2.85
C PHE A 78 -4.21 18.16 3.17
N TRP A 79 -3.71 19.30 2.66
CA TRP A 79 -4.31 20.61 2.93
C TRP A 79 -5.61 20.83 2.15
N ALA A 80 -5.71 20.27 0.94
CA ALA A 80 -6.92 20.36 0.11
C ALA A 80 -8.14 19.70 0.78
N GLY A 81 -7.94 18.54 1.42
CA GLY A 81 -9.01 17.84 2.14
C GLY A 81 -9.57 18.65 3.33
N LEU A 82 -8.68 19.28 4.12
CA LEU A 82 -9.08 20.11 5.26
C LEU A 82 -9.88 21.34 4.84
N ILE A 83 -9.48 22.01 3.76
CA ILE A 83 -10.18 23.21 3.25
C ILE A 83 -11.61 22.84 2.81
N ILE A 84 -11.79 21.71 2.11
CA ILE A 84 -13.11 21.26 1.66
C ILE A 84 -14.04 20.98 2.85
N ILE A 85 -13.52 20.37 3.93
CA ILE A 85 -14.29 20.09 5.15
C ILE A 85 -14.73 21.39 5.84
N LEU A 86 -13.83 22.36 5.98
CA LEU A 86 -14.15 23.65 6.61
C LEU A 86 -15.20 24.44 5.83
N VAL A 87 -15.07 24.49 4.49
CA VAL A 87 -16.05 25.15 3.63
C VAL A 87 -17.40 24.43 3.68
N GLY A 88 -17.40 23.09 3.67
CA GLY A 88 -18.61 22.28 3.79
C GLY A 88 -19.35 22.49 5.11
N LEU A 89 -18.64 22.42 6.23
CA LEU A 89 -19.20 22.66 7.57
C LEU A 89 -19.71 24.11 7.71
N GLY A 90 -18.95 25.08 7.21
CA GLY A 90 -19.34 26.49 7.17
C GLY A 90 -20.62 26.71 6.35
N PHE A 91 -20.74 26.09 5.18
CA PHE A 91 -21.93 26.18 4.33
C PHE A 91 -23.16 25.54 4.99
N ILE A 92 -23.01 24.38 5.64
CA ILE A 92 -24.08 23.74 6.41
C ILE A 92 -24.55 24.63 7.55
N PHE A 93 -23.61 25.21 8.31
CA PHE A 93 -23.92 26.13 9.39
C PHE A 93 -24.61 27.40 8.89
N TYR A 94 -24.12 27.98 7.79
CA TYR A 94 -24.73 29.13 7.13
C TYR A 94 -26.17 28.83 6.68
N ARG A 95 -26.41 27.67 6.06
CA ARG A 95 -27.78 27.24 5.69
C ARG A 95 -28.66 27.00 6.91
N LYS A 96 -28.13 26.48 8.02
CA LYS A 96 -28.86 26.34 9.28
C LYS A 96 -29.22 27.69 9.88
N LYS A 97 -28.32 28.67 9.84
CA LYS A 97 -28.56 30.03 10.34
C LYS A 97 -29.61 30.77 9.52
N LYS A 98 -29.57 30.66 8.18
CA LYS A 98 -30.56 31.29 7.29
C LYS A 98 -31.98 30.70 7.43
N LYS A 99 -32.10 29.46 7.91
CA LYS A 99 -33.39 28.79 8.13
C LYS A 99 -34.02 29.09 9.50
N LYS A 100 -33.30 29.76 10.40
CA LYS A 100 -33.84 30.31 11.65
C LYS A 100 -34.12 31.80 11.45
#